data_AF-A0A519H9E7-F1
#
_entry.id   AF-A0A519H9E7-F1
#
_cell.length_a   1.000
_cell.length_b   1.000
_cell.length_c   1.000
_cell.angle_alpha   90.00
_cell.angle_beta   90.00
_cell.angle_gamma   90.00
#
_symmetry.space_group_name_H-M   'P 1'
#
loop_
_entity.id
_entity.type
_entity.pdbx_description
1 polymer ?
#
loop_
_entity_poly.entity_id
_entity_poly.type
_entity_poly.pdbx_seq_one_letter_code
_entity_poly.pdbx_strand_id
1 'polypeptide(L)' 'MIGTFDSQLTYEFFQGFVNHAFVTLHIDNLKGVNAHHQCETVFKAFARALRGALELDPRSVGVIPSTKGSL' A
#
# COMPACT_ATOMS: atom_id res chain seq x y z
N MET A 1 9.76 -11.84 14.95
CA MET A 1 8.63 -11.61 15.87
C MET A 1 8.57 -10.16 16.30
N ILE A 2 7.38 -9.57 16.31
CA ILE A 2 7.04 -8.26 16.89
C ILE A 2 5.99 -8.54 17.97
N GLY A 3 6.40 -8.62 19.24
CA GLY A 3 5.55 -9.22 20.26
C GLY A 3 5.20 -10.66 19.88
N THR A 4 3.90 -10.97 19.79
CA THR A 4 3.40 -12.28 19.33
C THR A 4 3.18 -12.38 17.82
N PHE A 5 3.39 -11.30 17.07
CA PHE A 5 3.18 -11.27 15.63
C PHE A 5 4.42 -11.77 14.89
N ASP A 6 4.25 -12.70 13.95
CA ASP A 6 5.31 -13.07 13.03
C ASP A 6 5.47 -12.00 11.95
N SER A 7 6.64 -11.34 11.95
CA SER A 7 6.99 -10.27 11.02
C SER A 7 6.96 -10.69 9.56
N GLN A 8 7.06 -11.99 9.24
CA GLN A 8 6.93 -12.47 7.86
C GLN A 8 5.49 -12.30 7.33
N LEU A 9 4.48 -12.32 8.21
CA LEU A 9 3.09 -12.14 7.82
C LEU A 9 2.78 -10.72 7.32
N THR A 10 3.67 -9.75 7.54
CA THR A 10 3.54 -8.41 6.93
C THR A 10 3.53 -8.51 5.40
N TYR A 11 4.37 -9.38 4.81
CA TYR A 11 4.37 -9.60 3.37
C TYR A 11 3.05 -10.26 2.93
N GLU A 12 2.62 -11.32 3.61
CA GLU A 12 1.37 -12.03 3.31
C GLU A 12 0.13 -11.14 3.41
N PHE A 13 0.13 -10.19 4.35
CA PHE A 13 -0.93 -9.18 4.43
C PHE A 13 -1.01 -8.35 3.15
N PHE A 14 0.10 -7.81 2.66
CA PHE A 14 0.10 -6.98 1.45
C PHE A 14 -0.14 -7.81 0.19
N GLN A 15 0.32 -9.06 0.15
CA GLN A 15 -0.01 -10.00 -0.93
C GLN A 15 -1.52 -10.29 -0.97
N GLY A 16 -2.11 -10.56 0.18
CA GLY A 16 -3.56 -10.73 0.32
C GLY A 16 -4.32 -9.46 -0.10
N PHE A 17 -3.83 -8.28 0.31
CA PHE A 17 -4.42 -7.01 -0.07
C PHE A 17 -4.44 -6.80 -1.59
N VAL A 18 -3.31 -6.91 -2.29
CA VAL A 18 -3.27 -6.68 -3.75
C VAL A 18 -4.12 -7.68 -4.53
N ASN A 19 -4.19 -8.94 -4.06
CA ASN A 19 -4.99 -9.99 -4.69
C ASN A 19 -6.50 -9.68 -4.67
N HIS A 20 -6.98 -8.92 -3.68
CA HIS A 20 -8.42 -8.66 -3.48
C HIS A 20 -8.81 -7.20 -3.76
N ALA A 21 -7.87 -6.26 -3.66
CA ALA A 21 -8.10 -4.85 -3.97
C ALA A 21 -7.94 -4.53 -5.45
N PHE A 22 -7.35 -5.44 -6.24
CA PHE A 22 -7.07 -5.24 -7.67
C PHE A 22 -6.22 -3.99 -7.95
N VAL A 23 -5.20 -3.77 -7.12
CA VAL A 23 -4.26 -2.66 -7.27
C VAL A 23 -2.84 -3.16 -7.46
N THR A 24 -2.03 -2.37 -8.15
CA THR A 24 -0.59 -2.55 -8.18
C THR A 24 0.03 -1.82 -7.00
N LEU A 25 0.82 -2.52 -6.17
CA LEU A 25 1.46 -1.97 -4.99
C LEU A 25 2.97 -2.29 -5.01
N HIS A 26 3.77 -1.27 -4.74
CA HIS A 26 5.21 -1.39 -4.54
C HIS A 26 5.57 -0.91 -3.15
N ILE A 27 6.36 -1.70 -2.42
CA ILE A 27 6.84 -1.39 -1.08
C ILE A 27 8.33 -1.70 -1.03
N ASP A 28 9.12 -0.67 -0.73
CA ASP A 28 10.55 -0.79 -0.45
C ASP A 28 10.84 -0.29 0.96
N ASN A 29 11.33 -1.19 1.82
CA ASN A 29 11.86 -0.82 3.12
C ASN A 29 13.33 -0.41 2.97
N LEU A 30 13.57 0.87 2.70
CA LEU A 30 14.89 1.38 2.32
C LEU A 30 15.97 1.15 3.39
N LYS A 31 15.63 1.30 4.67
CA LYS A 31 16.56 1.15 5.81
C LYS A 31 15.81 0.74 7.07
N GLY A 32 16.46 -0.02 7.94
CA GLY A 32 16.01 -0.22 9.32
C GLY A 32 16.72 -1.39 10.00
N VAL A 33 16.67 -1.41 11.33
CA VAL A 33 17.22 -2.49 12.17
C VAL A 33 16.12 -3.15 13.01
N ASN A 34 15.16 -2.36 13.49
CA ASN A 34 14.07 -2.83 14.31
C ASN A 34 12.86 -3.23 13.45
N ALA A 35 12.46 -4.50 13.52
CA ALA A 35 11.36 -5.05 12.71
C ALA A 35 10.00 -4.37 12.98
N HIS A 36 9.72 -3.95 14.22
CA HIS A 36 8.49 -3.21 14.55
C HIS A 36 8.47 -1.88 13.80
N HIS A 37 9.52 -1.08 13.90
CA HIS A 37 9.59 0.22 13.22
C HIS A 37 9.57 0.07 11.69
N GLN A 38 10.19 -0.97 11.14
CA GLN A 38 10.13 -1.25 9.70
C GLN A 38 8.70 -1.55 9.26
N CYS A 39 8.01 -2.49 9.93
CA CYS A 39 6.62 -2.82 9.59
C CYS A 39 5.72 -1.58 9.75
N GLU A 40 5.81 -0.88 10.88
CA GLU A 40 5.01 0.32 11.13
C GLU A 40 5.25 1.41 10.07
N THR A 41 6.49 1.63 9.66
CA THR A 41 6.84 2.60 8.61
C THR A 41 6.24 2.20 7.26
N VAL A 42 6.28 0.91 6.91
CA VAL A 42 5.65 0.38 5.70
C VAL A 42 4.14 0.64 5.73
N PHE A 43 3.45 0.31 6.82
CA PHE A 43 2.00 0.56 6.95
C PHE A 43 1.65 2.06 6.89
N LYS A 44 2.46 2.93 7.51
CA LYS A 44 2.27 4.39 7.44
C LYS A 44 2.48 4.94 6.02
N ALA A 45 3.53 4.49 5.33
CA ALA A 45 3.80 4.89 3.95
C ALA A 45 2.68 4.42 3.01
N PHE A 46 2.27 3.16 3.14
CA PHE A 46 1.12 2.59 2.44
C PHE A 46 -0.16 3.41 2.67
N ALA A 47 -0.50 3.73 3.91
CA ALA A 47 -1.70 4.50 4.22
C ALA A 47 -1.72 5.88 3.55
N ARG A 48 -0.57 6.57 3.52
CA ARG A 48 -0.45 7.87 2.84
C ARG A 48 -0.57 7.73 1.32
N ALA A 49 0.08 6.73 0.73
CA ALA A 49 0.01 6.49 -0.71
C ALA A 49 -1.42 6.10 -1.15
N LEU A 50 -2.05 5.18 -0.42
CA LEU A 50 -3.42 4.74 -0.68
C LEU A 50 -4.41 5.90 -0.55
N ARG A 51 -4.27 6.73 0.48
CA ARG A 51 -5.09 7.94 0.62
C ARG A 51 -4.96 8.84 -0.62
N GLY A 52 -3.73 9.14 -1.05
CA GLY A 52 -3.52 9.97 -2.23
C GLY A 52 -4.07 9.36 -3.51
N ALA A 53 -4.01 8.02 -3.66
CA ALA A 53 -4.56 7.32 -4.82
C ALA A 53 -6.10 7.31 -4.86
N LEU A 54 -6.77 7.40 -3.71
CA LEU A 54 -8.23 7.37 -3.59
C LEU A 54 -8.88 8.76 -3.48
N GLU A 55 -8.09 9.83 -3.35
CA GLU A 55 -8.61 11.20 -3.32
C GLU A 55 -9.22 11.58 -4.68
N LEU A 56 -10.37 12.25 -4.64
CA LEU A 56 -11.00 12.78 -5.86
C LEU A 56 -10.12 13.89 -6.44
N ASP A 57 -9.73 13.76 -7.70
CA ASP A 57 -9.03 14.83 -8.42
C ASP A 57 -10.06 15.82 -9.01
N PRO A 58 -10.14 17.06 -8.50
CA PRO A 58 -11.06 18.07 -9.03
C PRO A 58 -10.76 18.48 -10.49
N ARG A 59 -9.58 18.14 -11.01
CA ARG A 59 -9.19 18.40 -12.42
C ARG A 59 -9.68 17.31 -13.38
N SER A 60 -10.10 16.16 -12.85
CA SER A 60 -10.44 14.96 -13.62
C SER A 60 -11.85 14.43 -13.28
N VAL A 61 -12.76 15.31 -12.85
CA VAL A 61 -14.12 14.95 -12.44
C VAL A 61 -14.85 14.23 -13.58
N GLY A 62 -15.36 13.03 -13.30
CA GLY A 62 -16.10 12.22 -14.26
C GLY A 62 -15.25 11.57 -15.35
N VAL A 63 -13.91 11.70 -15.29
CA VAL A 63 -12.98 11.09 -16.24
C VAL A 63 -12.40 9.81 -15.66
N ILE A 64 -12.37 8.73 -16.45
CA ILE A 64 -11.61 7.52 -16.09
C ILE A 64 -10.13 7.80 -16.36
N PRO A 65 -9.23 7.72 -15.36
CA PRO A 65 -7.81 8.06 -15.52
C PRO A 65 -7.03 6.94 -16.24
N SER A 66 -7.45 6.60 -17.46
CA SER A 66 -6.86 5.56 -18.31
C SER A 66 -7.04 5.93 -19.77
N THR A 67 -5.97 5.90 -20.57
CA THR A 67 -6.02 6.14 -22.01
C THR A 67 -6.80 5.05 -22.76
N LYS A 68 -7.00 3.88 -22.14
CA LYS A 68 -7.85 2.81 -22.67
C LYS A 68 -9.34 3.03 -22.40
N GLY A 69 -9.70 4.00 -21.57
CA GLY A 69 -11.09 4.29 -21.18
C GLY A 69 -11.66 3.33 -20.14
N SER A 70 -10.85 2.44 -19.56
CA SER A 70 -11.24 1.51 -18.49
C SER A 70 -10.08 1.26 -17.51
N LEU A 71 -10.40 0.81 -16.29
CA LEU A 71 -9.46 0.36 -15.26
C LEU A 71 -9.63 -1.13 -15.00
#